data_AF-K7F5G6-F1
#
_entry.id   AF-K7F5G6-F1
#
_cell.length_a   1.000
_cell.length_b   1.000
_cell.length_c   1.000
_cell.angle_alpha   90.00
_cell.angle_beta   90.00
_cell.angle_gamma   90.00
#
_symmetry.space_group_name_H-M   'P 1'
#
loop_
_entity.id
_entity.type
_entity.pdbx_description
1 polymer ?
#
loop_
_entity_poly.entity_id
_entity_poly.type
_entity_poly.pdbx_seq_one_letter_code
_entity_poly.pdbx_strand_id
1 'polypeptide(L)'
;MVIVKHREDECCGGKLKGAQIHVGDSLVNQGEDNPLCGTITDHRPGSLSTICCSGLEGRYVTIVIPGKTEHLTLCEVEVLSQGCIPPPGAQNLALGRPATQSSSVEHKTGQAEPGRAVDGNRDGKFELGSCSQTKNDLEPWWSVDLGRRYSVSMVIVKNREDKCCGERLQGAEIRVG
;
A
#
# COMPACT_ATOMS: atom_id res chain seq x y z
N MET A 1 2.60 -9.56 -8.50
CA MET A 1 2.29 -8.13 -8.28
C MET A 1 1.70 -7.60 -9.57
N VAL A 2 0.65 -6.79 -9.51
CA VAL A 2 0.01 -6.19 -10.69
C VAL A 2 0.14 -4.67 -10.56
N ILE A 3 0.71 -4.02 -11.56
CA ILE A 3 0.83 -2.57 -11.64
C ILE A 3 -0.11 -2.09 -12.73
N VAL A 4 -0.97 -1.12 -12.41
CA VAL A 4 -1.92 -0.51 -13.34
C VAL A 4 -1.61 0.97 -13.46
N LYS A 5 -1.30 1.43 -14.68
CA LYS A 5 -1.15 2.86 -14.98
C LYS A 5 -2.48 3.47 -15.35
N HIS A 6 -2.83 4.56 -14.65
CA HIS A 6 -4.05 5.33 -14.88
C HIS A 6 -3.84 6.38 -15.97
N ARG A 7 -4.94 6.72 -16.65
CA ARG A 7 -4.98 7.76 -17.68
C ARG A 7 -4.66 9.14 -17.08
N GLU A 8 -3.95 9.99 -17.82
CA GLU A 8 -3.40 11.27 -17.31
C GLU A 8 -4.39 12.46 -17.36
N ASP A 9 -5.63 12.30 -17.83
CA ASP A 9 -6.62 13.38 -17.91
C ASP A 9 -7.68 13.33 -16.80
N GLU A 10 -8.06 14.50 -16.28
CA GLU A 10 -9.06 14.64 -15.19
C GLU A 10 -10.50 14.32 -15.63
N CYS A 11 -10.72 14.22 -16.94
CA CYS A 11 -12.00 13.78 -17.49
C CYS A 11 -12.12 12.27 -17.24
N CYS A 12 -12.77 11.90 -16.12
CA CYS A 12 -13.17 10.55 -15.72
C CYS A 12 -12.37 9.87 -14.58
N GLY A 13 -11.59 10.59 -13.77
CA GLY A 13 -10.72 10.00 -12.73
C GLY A 13 -11.40 9.04 -11.74
N GLY A 14 -12.71 9.12 -11.52
CA GLY A 14 -13.41 8.25 -10.54
C GLY A 14 -13.74 6.82 -11.00
N LYS A 15 -13.56 6.47 -12.28
CA LYS A 15 -14.16 5.24 -12.86
C LYS A 15 -13.53 3.94 -12.38
N LEU A 16 -12.23 3.93 -12.12
CA LEU A 16 -11.48 2.74 -11.71
C LEU A 16 -11.50 2.50 -10.19
N LYS A 17 -12.05 3.43 -9.40
CA LYS A 17 -12.14 3.24 -7.95
C LYS A 17 -13.04 2.06 -7.63
N GLY A 18 -12.48 1.06 -6.95
CA GLY A 18 -13.18 -0.17 -6.60
C GLY A 18 -13.11 -1.26 -7.67
N ALA A 19 -12.36 -1.07 -8.76
CA ALA A 19 -12.06 -2.14 -9.71
C ALA A 19 -11.30 -3.27 -8.99
N GLN A 20 -11.72 -4.52 -9.25
CA GLN A 20 -11.18 -5.73 -8.65
C GLN A 20 -10.24 -6.43 -9.63
N ILE A 21 -9.16 -6.99 -9.09
CA ILE A 21 -8.16 -7.76 -9.83
C ILE A 21 -8.21 -9.19 -9.32
N HIS A 22 -8.43 -10.15 -10.20
CA HIS A 22 -8.51 -11.57 -9.90
C HIS A 22 -7.37 -12.33 -10.58
N VAL A 23 -6.85 -13.38 -9.94
CA VAL A 23 -5.76 -14.20 -10.47
C VAL A 23 -6.07 -15.68 -10.28
N GLY A 24 -5.99 -16.47 -11.35
CA GLY A 24 -6.19 -17.92 -11.29
C GLY A 24 -6.15 -18.59 -12.66
N ASP A 25 -6.50 -19.88 -12.72
CA ASP A 25 -6.39 -20.71 -13.93
C ASP A 25 -7.71 -20.88 -14.69
N SER A 26 -8.81 -20.32 -14.18
CA SER A 26 -10.14 -20.46 -14.77
C SER A 26 -10.53 -19.26 -15.64
N LEU A 27 -11.24 -19.52 -16.74
CA LEU A 27 -11.96 -18.50 -17.52
C LEU A 27 -13.47 -18.55 -17.32
N VAL A 28 -13.95 -19.39 -16.38
CA VAL A 28 -15.36 -19.39 -15.97
C VAL A 28 -15.73 -17.98 -15.51
N ASN A 29 -16.89 -17.50 -15.94
CA ASN A 29 -17.35 -16.14 -15.67
C ASN A 29 -16.28 -15.08 -16.00
N GLN A 30 -15.59 -15.23 -17.15
CA GLN A 30 -14.52 -14.34 -17.62
C GLN A 30 -13.32 -14.25 -16.65
N GLY A 31 -13.19 -15.21 -15.74
CA GLY A 31 -12.15 -15.25 -14.72
C GLY A 31 -12.47 -14.45 -13.45
N GLU A 32 -13.68 -13.90 -13.31
CA GLU A 32 -14.13 -13.21 -12.09
C GLU A 32 -14.25 -14.15 -10.89
N ASP A 33 -14.49 -15.44 -11.13
CA ASP A 33 -14.57 -16.47 -10.09
C ASP A 33 -13.18 -16.86 -9.54
N ASN A 34 -12.10 -16.42 -10.18
CA ASN A 34 -10.76 -16.63 -9.64
C ASN A 34 -10.57 -15.82 -8.34
N PRO A 35 -9.66 -16.25 -7.45
CA PRO A 35 -9.34 -15.52 -6.22
C PRO A 35 -9.03 -14.04 -6.45
N LEU A 36 -9.60 -13.18 -5.59
CA LEU A 36 -9.33 -11.75 -5.60
C LEU A 36 -7.88 -11.48 -5.16
N CYS A 37 -7.08 -10.94 -6.06
CA CYS A 37 -5.74 -10.43 -5.77
C CYS A 37 -5.80 -9.10 -5.02
N GLY A 38 -6.69 -8.19 -5.40
CA GLY A 38 -6.87 -6.92 -4.70
C GLY A 38 -7.77 -5.93 -5.44
N THR A 39 -7.92 -4.74 -4.86
CA THR A 39 -8.83 -3.71 -5.34
C THR A 39 -8.07 -2.41 -5.57
N ILE A 40 -8.34 -1.74 -6.69
CA ILE A 40 -7.78 -0.43 -7.01
C ILE A 40 -8.42 0.65 -6.13
N THR A 41 -7.59 1.33 -5.34
CA THR A 41 -7.98 2.41 -4.43
C THR A 41 -7.51 3.79 -4.91
N ASP A 42 -6.27 3.89 -5.40
CA ASP A 42 -5.78 5.10 -6.08
C ASP A 42 -6.34 5.15 -7.51
N HIS A 43 -6.93 6.29 -7.83
CA HIS A 43 -7.61 6.54 -9.09
C HIS A 43 -7.28 7.96 -9.61
N ARG A 44 -6.24 8.58 -9.05
CA ARG A 44 -5.78 9.88 -9.52
C ARG A 44 -5.28 9.74 -10.97
N PRO A 45 -5.58 10.72 -11.84
CA PRO A 45 -5.03 10.72 -13.19
C PRO A 45 -3.51 10.59 -13.18
N GLY A 46 -2.98 9.71 -14.04
CA GLY A 46 -1.55 9.43 -14.17
C GLY A 46 -0.93 8.62 -13.02
N SER A 47 -1.70 8.25 -11.99
CA SER A 47 -1.20 7.43 -10.89
C SER A 47 -0.82 6.01 -11.33
N LEU A 48 0.01 5.35 -10.52
CA LEU A 48 0.37 3.94 -10.65
C LEU A 48 -0.22 3.18 -9.47
N SER A 49 -1.17 2.29 -9.73
CA SER A 49 -1.71 1.39 -8.71
C SER A 49 -0.89 0.12 -8.65
N THR A 50 -0.17 -0.09 -7.55
CA THR A 50 0.60 -1.30 -7.31
C THR A 50 -0.17 -2.22 -6.37
N ILE A 51 -0.69 -3.33 -6.91
CA ILE A 51 -1.49 -4.30 -6.18
C ILE A 51 -0.66 -5.57 -5.91
N CYS A 52 -0.58 -5.94 -4.64
CA CYS A 52 0.12 -7.13 -4.24
C CYS A 52 -0.83 -8.32 -4.11
N CYS A 53 -0.69 -9.29 -5.02
CA CYS A 53 -1.48 -10.51 -5.02
C CYS A 53 -1.05 -11.57 -4.01
N SER A 54 -0.19 -11.23 -3.03
CA SER A 54 0.22 -12.14 -1.95
C SER A 54 0.67 -13.55 -2.39
N GLY A 55 1.30 -13.67 -3.56
CA GLY A 55 1.76 -14.95 -4.11
C GLY A 55 0.70 -15.84 -4.74
N LEU A 56 -0.49 -15.31 -5.07
CA LEU A 56 -1.47 -16.03 -5.88
C LEU A 56 -0.84 -16.51 -7.19
N GLU A 57 -1.01 -17.80 -7.47
CA GLU A 57 -0.58 -18.45 -8.70
C GLU A 57 -1.78 -18.56 -9.65
N GLY A 58 -1.54 -18.29 -10.93
CA GLY A 58 -2.58 -18.38 -11.93
C GLY A 58 -2.10 -17.99 -13.33
N ARG A 59 -2.75 -18.55 -14.33
CA ARG A 59 -2.51 -18.27 -15.75
C ARG A 59 -3.18 -16.99 -16.23
N TYR A 60 -4.30 -16.59 -15.63
CA TYR A 60 -5.10 -15.45 -16.06
C TYR A 60 -5.16 -14.38 -14.97
N VAL A 61 -5.12 -13.13 -15.41
CA VAL A 61 -5.35 -11.94 -14.59
C VAL A 61 -6.56 -11.21 -15.17
N THR A 62 -7.62 -11.05 -14.37
CA THR A 62 -8.87 -10.39 -14.80
C THR A 62 -9.05 -9.10 -13.99
N ILE A 63 -9.30 -7.98 -14.67
CA ILE A 63 -9.63 -6.69 -14.04
C ILE A 63 -11.09 -6.36 -14.36
N VAL A 64 -11.92 -6.18 -13.33
CA VAL A 64 -13.36 -5.95 -13.46
C VAL A 64 -13.82 -4.78 -12.61
N ILE A 65 -14.83 -4.03 -13.08
CA ILE A 65 -15.55 -3.03 -12.26
C ILE A 65 -16.86 -3.69 -11.82
N PRO A 66 -16.96 -4.24 -10.60
CA PRO A 66 -18.13 -5.01 -10.20
C PRO A 66 -19.36 -4.12 -10.04
N GLY A 67 -20.52 -4.63 -10.49
CA GLY A 67 -21.83 -4.03 -10.22
C GLY A 67 -22.09 -2.66 -10.86
N LYS A 68 -21.34 -2.27 -11.90
CA LYS A 68 -21.52 -0.99 -12.61
C LYS A 68 -21.46 -1.18 -14.13
N THR A 69 -22.31 -0.45 -14.85
CA THR A 69 -22.17 -0.25 -16.30
C THR A 69 -21.27 0.95 -16.52
N GLU A 70 -19.99 0.72 -16.79
CA GLU A 70 -18.98 1.77 -16.91
C GLU A 70 -17.87 1.36 -17.88
N HIS A 71 -17.12 2.34 -18.40
CA HIS A 71 -15.93 2.09 -19.20
C HIS A 71 -14.73 1.72 -18.32
N LEU A 72 -14.17 0.53 -18.57
CA LEU A 72 -12.85 0.13 -18.07
C LEU A 72 -11.78 0.65 -19.04
N THR A 73 -11.02 1.66 -18.61
CA THR A 73 -9.91 2.23 -19.38
C THR A 73 -8.61 1.94 -18.66
N LEU A 74 -7.71 1.17 -19.28
CA LEU A 74 -6.40 0.82 -18.75
C LEU A 74 -5.32 1.33 -19.71
N CYS A 75 -4.36 2.11 -19.22
CA CYS A 75 -3.28 2.63 -20.07
C CYS A 75 -2.11 1.65 -20.18
N GLU A 76 -1.77 0.99 -19.08
CA GLU A 76 -0.74 -0.05 -19.03
C GLU A 76 -1.07 -1.02 -17.88
N VAL A 77 -0.79 -2.31 -18.07
CA VAL A 77 -0.89 -3.34 -17.02
C VAL A 77 0.37 -4.20 -17.03
N GLU A 78 1.13 -4.15 -15.96
CA GLU A 78 2.34 -4.96 -15.77
C GLU A 78 2.09 -6.05 -14.73
N VAL A 79 2.39 -7.31 -15.07
CA VAL A 79 2.24 -8.46 -14.17
C VAL A 79 3.61 -9.04 -13.88
N LEU A 80 4.03 -8.93 -12.62
CA LEU A 80 5.37 -9.31 -12.16
C LEU A 80 5.30 -10.49 -11.19
N SER A 81 6.17 -11.49 -11.38
CA SER A 81 6.31 -12.64 -10.48
C SER A 81 6.95 -12.28 -9.15
N GLN A 82 7.79 -11.24 -9.11
CA GLN A 82 8.32 -10.68 -7.88
C GLN A 82 7.20 -9.90 -7.17
N GLY A 83 6.77 -10.43 -6.02
CA GLY A 83 5.68 -9.88 -5.22
C GLY A 83 6.12 -8.72 -4.31
N CYS A 84 5.17 -8.17 -3.53
CA CYS A 84 5.47 -7.27 -2.42
C CYS A 84 5.91 -8.01 -1.13
N ILE A 85 6.04 -9.34 -1.22
CA ILE A 85 6.49 -10.17 -0.11
C ILE A 85 8.02 -10.07 -0.10
N PRO A 86 8.64 -9.70 1.03
CA PRO A 86 10.09 -9.73 1.15
C PRO A 86 10.60 -11.12 0.75
N PRO A 87 11.59 -11.23 -0.15
CA PRO A 87 12.15 -12.53 -0.50
C PRO A 87 12.68 -13.25 0.74
N PRO A 88 12.71 -14.59 0.78
CA PRO A 88 13.30 -15.32 1.89
C PRO A 88 14.72 -14.81 2.20
N GLY A 89 14.98 -14.44 3.45
CA GLY A 89 16.25 -13.84 3.88
C GLY A 89 16.36 -12.32 3.70
N ALA A 90 15.32 -11.64 3.20
CA ALA A 90 15.28 -10.18 3.17
C ALA A 90 15.40 -9.61 4.59
N GLN A 91 16.37 -8.71 4.78
CA GLN A 91 16.58 -8.04 6.04
C GLN A 91 15.72 -6.76 6.13
N ASN A 92 14.96 -6.61 7.22
CA ASN A 92 14.35 -5.32 7.54
C ASN A 92 15.44 -4.36 8.03
N LEU A 93 15.95 -3.52 7.13
CA LEU A 93 17.02 -2.56 7.42
C LEU A 93 16.63 -1.49 8.45
N ALA A 94 15.33 -1.24 8.61
CA ALA A 94 14.79 -0.24 9.51
C ALA A 94 14.56 -0.78 10.94
N LEU A 95 14.54 -2.10 11.15
CA LEU A 95 14.23 -2.71 12.44
C LEU A 95 15.11 -2.17 13.58
N GLY A 96 14.48 -1.57 14.58
CA GLY A 96 15.13 -1.00 15.76
C GLY A 96 16.03 0.23 15.47
N ARG A 97 15.96 0.79 14.26
CA ARG A 97 16.77 1.95 13.89
C ARG A 97 16.22 3.24 14.51
N PRO A 98 17.09 4.24 14.77
CA PRO A 98 16.64 5.56 15.20
C PRO A 98 15.67 6.15 14.17
N ALA A 99 14.49 6.55 14.63
CA ALA A 99 13.48 7.20 13.82
C ALA A 99 13.10 8.56 14.43
N THR A 100 12.68 9.48 13.58
CA THR A 100 12.25 10.84 13.93
C THR A 100 10.97 11.17 13.18
N GLN A 101 10.16 12.09 13.71
CA GLN A 101 8.94 12.56 13.07
C GLN A 101 8.68 14.03 13.43
N SER A 102 7.81 14.70 12.67
CA SER A 102 7.52 16.13 12.84
C SER A 102 7.02 16.49 14.24
N SER A 103 6.21 15.63 14.84
CA SER A 103 5.71 15.74 16.21
C SER A 103 5.23 14.38 16.72
N SER A 104 5.05 14.22 18.04
CA SER A 104 4.44 13.01 18.64
C SER A 104 3.13 13.37 19.33
N VAL A 105 2.07 12.61 19.07
CA VAL A 105 0.83 12.70 19.84
C VAL A 105 0.97 11.96 21.17
N GLU A 106 0.43 12.54 22.23
CA GLU A 106 0.30 11.87 23.53
C GLU A 106 -0.98 11.01 23.51
N HIS A 107 -0.88 9.77 23.98
CA HIS A 107 -1.99 8.85 24.02
C HIS A 107 -2.08 8.14 25.37
N LYS A 108 -3.22 7.52 25.67
CA LYS A 108 -3.44 6.76 26.91
C LYS A 108 -2.43 5.63 27.11
N THR A 109 -1.88 5.11 26.02
CA THR A 109 -0.86 4.05 25.98
C THR A 109 0.57 4.60 25.88
N GLY A 110 0.78 5.86 26.25
CA GLY A 110 2.05 6.57 26.12
C GLY A 110 2.15 7.36 24.81
N GLN A 111 3.28 8.05 24.62
CA GLN A 111 3.53 8.83 23.41
C GLN A 111 3.66 7.92 22.17
N ALA A 112 3.07 8.33 21.05
CA ALA A 112 3.14 7.61 19.78
C ALA A 112 4.45 7.89 19.04
N GLU A 113 5.55 7.49 19.68
CA GLU A 113 6.92 7.78 19.26
C GLU A 113 7.26 7.21 17.87
N PRO A 114 8.16 7.86 17.11
CA PRO A 114 8.53 7.43 15.76
C PRO A 114 9.13 6.02 15.71
N GLY A 115 9.80 5.58 16.78
CA GLY A 115 10.39 4.25 16.89
C GLY A 115 9.37 3.11 16.87
N ARG A 116 8.10 3.37 17.17
CA ARG A 116 7.03 2.36 17.09
C ARG A 116 6.86 1.81 15.66
N ALA A 117 7.05 2.64 14.64
CA ALA A 117 6.95 2.21 13.23
C ALA A 117 8.06 1.22 12.80
N VAL A 118 9.09 1.03 13.64
CA VAL A 118 10.25 0.18 13.35
C VAL A 118 10.56 -0.79 14.51
N ASP A 119 9.61 -1.03 15.40
CA ASP A 119 9.76 -1.88 16.58
C ASP A 119 9.72 -3.39 16.28
N GLY A 120 9.33 -3.77 15.06
CA GLY A 120 9.20 -5.17 14.62
C GLY A 120 7.83 -5.79 14.88
N ASN A 121 6.89 -5.04 15.46
CA ASN A 121 5.50 -5.41 15.60
C ASN A 121 4.67 -4.75 14.47
N ARG A 122 3.73 -5.51 13.88
CA ARG A 122 2.86 -5.05 12.77
C ARG A 122 1.40 -4.90 13.21
N ASP A 123 1.14 -4.84 14.51
CA ASP A 123 -0.20 -4.60 15.06
C ASP A 123 -0.73 -3.23 14.63
N GLY A 124 -1.69 -3.21 13.70
CA GLY A 124 -2.25 -1.97 13.14
C GLY A 124 -3.29 -1.29 14.04
N LYS A 125 -3.64 -1.87 15.19
CA LYS A 125 -4.58 -1.27 16.16
C LYS A 125 -3.81 -0.28 17.04
N PHE A 126 -4.16 1.00 16.96
CA PHE A 126 -3.41 2.06 17.63
C PHE A 126 -3.29 1.88 19.15
N GLU A 127 -4.35 1.38 19.79
CA GLU A 127 -4.40 1.06 21.22
C GLU A 127 -3.38 -0.02 21.65
N LEU A 128 -2.85 -0.82 20.72
CA LEU A 128 -1.82 -1.82 21.02
C LEU A 128 -0.41 -1.23 21.08
N GLY A 129 -0.25 0.07 20.81
CA GLY A 129 0.99 0.79 21.09
C GLY A 129 2.14 0.56 20.11
N SER A 130 1.89 -0.03 18.94
CA SER A 130 2.89 -0.29 17.89
C SER A 130 2.81 0.68 16.70
N CYS A 131 1.84 1.60 16.69
CA CYS A 131 1.78 2.67 15.69
C CYS A 131 2.49 3.94 16.19
N SER A 132 3.32 4.56 15.34
CA SER A 132 3.70 5.97 15.51
C SER A 132 2.57 6.88 15.04
N GLN A 133 2.49 8.10 15.58
CA GLN A 133 1.52 9.09 15.12
C GLN A 133 1.94 10.51 15.47
N THR A 134 1.89 11.39 14.47
CA THR A 134 2.08 12.83 14.63
C THR A 134 0.82 13.50 15.17
N LYS A 135 0.95 14.76 15.60
CA LYS A 135 -0.20 15.66 15.77
C LYS A 135 -0.77 16.02 14.39
N ASN A 136 -1.79 16.87 14.40
CA ASN A 136 -2.33 17.45 13.17
C ASN A 136 -1.41 18.59 12.69
N ASP A 137 -0.32 18.21 12.03
CA ASP A 137 0.71 19.13 11.53
C ASP A 137 0.43 19.51 10.06
N LEU A 138 0.97 20.65 9.63
CA LEU A 138 1.13 20.94 8.20
C LEU A 138 2.30 20.09 7.66
N GLU A 139 2.06 19.32 6.60
CA GLU A 139 3.07 18.45 5.97
C GLU A 139 3.78 17.50 6.98
N PRO A 140 3.02 16.63 7.69
CA PRO A 140 3.60 15.73 8.67
C PRO A 140 4.59 14.77 8.00
N TRP A 141 5.69 14.48 8.69
CA TRP A 141 6.74 13.61 8.17
C TRP A 141 7.28 12.66 9.24
N TRP A 142 7.81 11.53 8.77
CA TRP A 142 8.54 10.54 9.55
C TRP A 142 9.78 10.12 8.76
N SER A 143 10.89 9.87 9.44
CA SER A 143 12.17 9.46 8.83
C SER A 143 12.91 8.47 9.73
N VAL A 144 13.61 7.51 9.11
CA VAL A 144 14.47 6.54 9.80
C VAL A 144 15.91 6.67 9.33
N ASP A 145 16.83 6.70 10.28
CA ASP A 145 18.26 6.63 10.01
C ASP A 145 18.73 5.17 9.90
N LEU A 146 19.01 4.73 8.67
CA LEU A 146 19.53 3.38 8.41
C LEU A 146 20.99 3.19 8.87
N GLY A 147 21.67 4.25 9.30
CA GLY A 147 23.05 4.28 9.80
C GLY A 147 24.12 4.24 8.73
N ARG A 148 23.78 3.83 7.50
CA ARG A 148 24.64 3.93 6.30
C ARG A 148 23.77 3.91 5.03
N ARG A 149 24.39 4.15 3.88
CA ARG A 149 23.72 4.05 2.58
C ARG A 149 23.40 2.60 2.23
N TYR A 150 22.20 2.37 1.74
CA TYR A 150 21.72 1.09 1.22
C TYR A 150 21.07 1.29 -0.14
N SER A 151 21.19 0.29 -1.01
CA SER A 151 20.33 0.17 -2.19
C SER A 151 18.96 -0.35 -1.73
N VAL A 152 18.04 0.56 -1.41
CA VAL A 152 16.69 0.22 -0.96
C VAL A 152 15.89 -0.34 -2.12
N SER A 153 15.51 -1.62 -2.05
CA SER A 153 14.75 -2.29 -3.10
C SER A 153 13.23 -2.21 -2.92
N MET A 154 12.76 -2.13 -1.68
CA MET A 154 11.35 -2.17 -1.33
C MET A 154 11.10 -1.46 0.00
N VAL A 155 9.98 -0.75 0.09
CA VAL A 155 9.47 -0.18 1.34
C VAL A 155 8.07 -0.75 1.57
N ILE A 156 7.86 -1.36 2.74
CA ILE A 156 6.57 -1.92 3.13
C ILE A 156 6.02 -1.10 4.29
N VAL A 157 4.86 -0.48 4.08
CA VAL A 157 4.19 0.33 5.08
C VAL A 157 2.96 -0.42 5.60
N LYS A 158 2.90 -0.62 6.92
CA LYS A 158 1.69 -1.14 7.58
C LYS A 158 0.80 0.03 7.95
N ASN A 159 -0.38 0.10 7.33
CA ASN A 159 -1.37 1.11 7.68
C ASN A 159 -2.10 0.73 8.99
N ARG A 160 -2.70 1.74 9.63
CA ARG A 160 -3.59 1.58 10.78
C ARG A 160 -4.84 0.81 10.38
N GLU A 161 -5.28 -0.12 11.24
CA GLU A 161 -6.34 -1.11 10.94
C GLU A 161 -7.61 -0.95 11.80
N ASP A 162 -7.65 0.00 12.71
CA ASP A 162 -8.89 0.27 13.46
C ASP A 162 -9.92 1.02 12.60
N LYS A 163 -11.14 1.18 13.12
CA LYS A 163 -12.31 1.69 12.38
C LYS A 163 -12.21 3.17 11.96
N CYS A 164 -11.07 3.82 12.11
CA CYS A 164 -10.88 5.20 11.73
C CYS A 164 -9.55 5.38 11.02
N CYS A 165 -9.41 6.50 10.32
CA CYS A 165 -8.13 7.15 10.14
C CYS A 165 -7.15 6.46 9.18
N GLY A 166 -7.43 5.25 8.68
CA GLY A 166 -6.60 4.56 7.69
C GLY A 166 -6.48 5.34 6.38
N GLU A 167 -7.47 6.17 6.05
CA GLU A 167 -7.44 7.08 4.91
C GLU A 167 -6.39 8.20 5.03
N ARG A 168 -5.86 8.48 6.22
CA ARG A 168 -4.92 9.60 6.44
C ARG A 168 -3.58 9.44 5.73
N LEU A 169 -3.18 8.22 5.39
CA LEU A 169 -1.98 7.97 4.58
C LEU A 169 -2.23 8.16 3.07
N GLN A 170 -3.48 8.43 2.64
CA GLN A 170 -3.78 8.64 1.23
C GLN A 170 -3.02 9.86 0.70
N GLY A 171 -2.23 9.65 -0.36
CA GLY A 171 -1.42 10.70 -0.97
C GLY A 171 -0.05 10.90 -0.32
N ALA A 172 0.31 10.14 0.73
CA ALA A 172 1.65 10.16 1.28
C ALA A 172 2.70 9.72 0.24
N GLU A 173 3.88 10.34 0.29
CA GLU A 173 4.99 10.08 -0.62
C GLU A 173 6.14 9.39 0.11
N ILE A 174 6.76 8.40 -0.53
CA ILE A 174 7.96 7.74 -0.03
C ILE A 174 9.17 8.29 -0.79
N ARG A 175 10.17 8.77 -0.05
CA ARG A 175 11.41 9.32 -0.58
C ARG A 175 12.61 8.60 0.04
N VAL A 176 13.62 8.31 -0.77
CA VAL A 176 14.89 7.68 -0.35
C VAL A 176 16.03 8.63 -0.75
N GLY A 177 16.97 8.89 0.17
CA GLY A 177 18.07 9.85 0.00
C GLY A 177 19.37 9.44 0.67
#